data_AF-A0AAW2KQ54-F1
#
_entry.id   AF-A0AAW2KQ54-F1
#
_cell.length_a   1.000
_cell.length_b   1.000
_cell.length_c   1.000
_cell.angle_alpha   90.00
_cell.angle_beta   90.00
_cell.angle_gamma   90.00
#
_symmetry.space_group_name_H-M   'P 1'
#
loop_
_entity.id
_entity.type
_entity.pdbx_description
1 polymer ?
#
loop_
_entity_poly.entity_id
_entity_poly.type
_entity_poly.pdbx_seq_one_letter_code
_entity_poly.pdbx_strand_id
1 'polypeptide(L)'
;MDGTQYTVTLDEFKLFHGIDRTLYAVLVRDLGRDTLECLQIMGLWLWLERGGFCNFVSKILSLPPFLINELADEAVICLKCINTQLSEVAEIPLTHSLAKKDISLQFFQENKRTARHEIQSLITGVCIPSLSDIMEKTRHNESPNHSQIMLLSHAASATSPLTQIPAGSFVDSSSGISTLRTGGIVKARANETSRNDRTMFVTFSKGYPVSETEVRQFFTRLFGNCIESFLMQEVVSPNEQALYAKIVFLRSSFIRAILSGVSKAKFTINGKHVWMRKFVPKNERPLPMYL
;
A
#
# COMPACT_ATOMS: atom_id res chain seq x y z
N MET A 1 18.59 -46.72 26.64
CA MET A 1 18.70 -45.36 26.08
C MET A 1 17.34 -44.74 26.24
N ASP A 2 17.12 -44.01 27.34
CA ASP A 2 15.87 -43.27 27.55
C ASP A 2 15.86 -42.07 26.61
N GLY A 3 15.11 -42.20 25.51
CA GLY A 3 14.81 -41.08 24.64
C GLY A 3 13.86 -40.15 25.38
N THR A 4 14.39 -39.13 26.05
CA THR A 4 13.58 -38.07 26.64
C THR A 4 12.83 -37.38 25.50
N GLN A 5 11.54 -37.69 25.37
CA GLN A 5 10.69 -37.07 24.36
C GLN A 5 10.34 -35.67 24.85
N TYR A 6 11.04 -34.67 24.30
CA TYR A 6 10.73 -33.27 24.55
C TYR A 6 9.38 -32.93 23.91
N THR A 7 8.35 -32.75 24.73
CA THR A 7 7.04 -32.25 24.29
C THR A 7 7.03 -30.73 24.41
N VAL A 8 6.90 -30.02 23.30
CA VAL A 8 6.74 -28.57 23.29
C VAL A 8 5.31 -28.23 23.70
N THR A 9 5.15 -27.38 24.72
CA THR A 9 3.84 -26.90 25.16
C THR A 9 3.27 -25.85 24.19
N LEU A 10 1.95 -25.65 24.20
CA LEU A 10 1.32 -24.62 23.37
C LEU A 10 1.81 -23.20 23.72
N ASP A 11 2.11 -22.93 24.99
CA ASP A 11 2.59 -21.62 25.43
C ASP A 11 4.03 -21.36 24.97
N GLU A 12 4.91 -22.36 25.03
CA GLU A 12 6.25 -22.27 24.44
C GLU A 12 6.18 -22.08 22.92
N PHE A 13 5.25 -22.77 22.25
CA PHE A 13 5.02 -22.60 20.82
C PHE A 13 4.57 -21.17 20.49
N LYS A 14 3.63 -20.60 21.27
CA LYS A 14 3.21 -19.21 21.13
C LYS A 14 4.34 -18.23 21.40
N LEU A 15 5.19 -18.49 22.40
CA LEU A 15 6.33 -17.65 22.73
C LEU A 15 7.34 -17.61 21.57
N PHE A 16 7.60 -18.76 20.94
CA PHE A 16 8.46 -18.87 19.76
C PHE A 16 7.94 -18.00 18.60
N HIS A 17 6.63 -17.98 18.38
CA HIS A 17 5.96 -17.17 17.36
C HIS A 17 5.65 -15.72 17.81
N GLY A 18 6.40 -15.17 18.76
CA GLY A 18 6.12 -13.85 19.36
C GLY A 18 6.10 -12.68 18.36
N ILE A 19 7.01 -12.67 17.38
CA ILE A 19 7.05 -11.64 16.32
C ILE A 19 5.80 -11.75 15.44
N ASP A 20 5.47 -12.97 15.00
CA ASP A 20 4.29 -13.25 14.16
C ASP A 20 3.00 -12.84 14.88
N ARG A 21 2.89 -13.18 16.17
CA ARG A 21 1.77 -12.82 17.04
C ARG A 21 1.59 -11.31 17.18
N THR A 22 2.70 -10.59 17.32
CA THR A 22 2.66 -9.12 17.42
C THR A 22 2.19 -8.50 16.11
N LEU A 23 2.72 -8.95 14.97
CA LEU A 23 2.30 -8.43 13.67
C LEU A 23 0.83 -8.74 13.37
N TYR A 24 0.37 -9.96 13.68
CA TYR A 24 -1.03 -10.33 13.53
C TYR A 24 -1.96 -9.47 14.41
N ALA A 25 -1.55 -9.19 15.66
CA ALA A 25 -2.30 -8.31 16.53
C ALA A 25 -2.41 -6.88 15.97
N VAL A 26 -1.35 -6.34 15.37
CA VAL A 26 -1.39 -5.03 14.69
C VAL A 26 -2.39 -5.04 13.54
N LEU A 27 -2.37 -6.05 12.69
CA LEU A 27 -3.30 -6.16 11.55
C LEU A 27 -4.77 -6.19 11.99
N VAL A 28 -5.10 -7.00 13.00
CA VAL A 28 -6.49 -7.21 13.42
C VAL A 28 -6.98 -6.11 14.35
N ARG A 29 -6.17 -5.69 15.33
CA ARG A 29 -6.61 -4.77 16.40
C ARG A 29 -6.37 -3.31 16.06
N ASP A 30 -5.22 -2.99 15.49
CA ASP A 30 -4.82 -1.60 15.26
C ASP A 30 -5.25 -1.12 13.86
N LEU A 31 -5.20 -2.01 12.87
CA LEU A 31 -5.59 -1.72 11.48
C LEU A 31 -7.01 -2.19 11.14
N GLY A 32 -7.66 -2.96 12.02
CA GLY A 32 -9.07 -3.36 11.86
C GLY A 32 -9.35 -4.25 10.66
N ARG A 33 -8.37 -5.03 10.19
CA ARG A 33 -8.54 -5.95 9.07
C ARG A 33 -9.30 -7.21 9.47
N ASP A 34 -9.94 -7.84 8.48
CA ASP A 34 -10.64 -9.11 8.69
C ASP A 34 -9.69 -10.19 9.24
N THR A 35 -10.16 -10.90 10.26
CA THR A 35 -9.37 -11.88 11.02
C THR A 35 -8.89 -13.03 10.12
N LEU A 36 -9.74 -13.50 9.20
CA LEU A 36 -9.43 -14.62 8.31
C LEU A 36 -8.55 -14.18 7.14
N GLU A 37 -8.76 -13.00 6.59
CA GLU A 37 -7.86 -12.39 5.60
C GLU A 37 -6.46 -12.24 6.18
N CYS A 38 -6.34 -11.76 7.42
CA CYS A 38 -5.05 -11.63 8.11
C CYS A 38 -4.32 -12.96 8.27
N LEU A 39 -5.04 -14.09 8.47
CA LEU A 39 -4.40 -15.41 8.50
C LEU A 39 -3.77 -15.77 7.16
N GLN A 40 -4.46 -15.47 6.05
CA GLN A 40 -3.93 -15.70 4.71
C GLN A 40 -2.69 -14.84 4.44
N ILE A 41 -2.73 -13.56 4.86
CA ILE A 41 -1.61 -12.62 4.76
C ILE A 41 -0.41 -13.11 5.57
N MET A 42 -0.62 -13.54 6.82
CA MET A 42 0.45 -14.11 7.64
C MET A 42 1.02 -15.39 7.02
N GLY A 43 0.16 -16.27 6.49
CA GLY A 43 0.59 -17.48 5.78
C GLY A 43 1.47 -17.16 4.57
N LEU A 44 1.12 -16.15 3.77
CA LEU A 44 1.94 -15.66 2.65
C LEU A 44 3.31 -15.18 3.12
N TRP A 45 3.37 -14.34 4.15
CA TRP A 45 4.62 -13.75 4.63
C TRP A 45 5.57 -14.79 5.23
N LEU A 46 5.04 -15.76 5.98
CA LEU A 46 5.82 -16.90 6.48
C LEU A 46 6.30 -17.81 5.33
N TRP A 47 5.48 -17.98 4.29
CA TRP A 47 5.89 -18.71 3.09
C TRP A 47 7.07 -18.02 2.39
N LEU A 48 7.06 -16.69 2.29
CA LEU A 48 8.20 -15.93 1.78
C LEU A 48 9.45 -16.12 2.65
N GLU A 49 9.33 -16.08 3.98
CA GLU A 49 10.50 -16.34 4.84
C GLU A 49 11.08 -17.73 4.62
N ARG A 50 10.23 -18.77 4.51
CA ARG A 50 10.66 -20.14 4.16
C ARG A 50 11.30 -20.21 2.77
N GLY A 51 10.82 -19.42 1.82
CA GLY A 51 11.38 -19.26 0.48
C GLY A 51 12.71 -18.49 0.43
N GLY A 52 13.26 -18.08 1.58
CA GLY A 52 14.56 -17.42 1.68
C GLY A 52 14.50 -15.90 1.61
N PHE A 53 13.34 -15.28 1.83
CA PHE A 53 13.20 -13.85 2.08
C PHE A 53 13.36 -13.57 3.57
N CYS A 54 14.60 -13.60 4.06
CA CYS A 54 14.91 -13.59 5.50
C CYS A 54 14.30 -12.41 6.26
N ASN A 55 13.76 -12.69 7.46
CA ASN A 55 13.20 -11.73 8.41
C ASN A 55 12.11 -10.85 7.81
N PHE A 56 11.32 -11.38 6.86
CA PHE A 56 10.24 -10.65 6.23
C PHE A 56 9.25 -10.11 7.27
N VAL A 57 8.72 -10.96 8.16
CA VAL A 57 7.74 -10.57 9.19
C VAL A 57 8.32 -9.51 10.13
N SER A 58 9.55 -9.72 10.59
CA SER A 58 10.23 -8.75 11.47
C SER A 58 10.46 -7.40 10.78
N LYS A 59 10.81 -7.39 9.48
CA LYS A 59 10.95 -6.15 8.70
C LYS A 59 9.60 -5.44 8.57
N ILE A 60 8.50 -6.16 8.33
CA ILE A 60 7.15 -5.56 8.29
C ILE A 60 6.83 -4.90 9.61
N LEU A 61 7.06 -5.59 10.73
CA LEU A 61 6.76 -5.07 12.05
C LEU A 61 7.57 -3.80 12.40
N SER A 62 8.72 -3.57 11.75
CA SER A 62 9.51 -2.35 11.91
C SER A 62 8.96 -1.14 11.12
N LEU A 63 7.95 -1.34 10.26
CA LEU A 63 7.34 -0.28 9.48
C LEU A 63 6.28 0.47 10.29
N PRO A 64 6.01 1.75 9.95
CA PRO A 64 4.84 2.47 10.46
C PRO A 64 3.52 1.74 10.14
N PRO A 65 2.48 1.84 11.00
CA PRO A 65 1.21 1.11 10.81
C PRO A 65 0.55 1.32 9.44
N PHE A 66 0.61 2.54 8.89
CA PHE A 66 0.04 2.81 7.57
C PHE A 66 0.74 2.01 6.46
N LEU A 67 2.06 1.79 6.54
CA LEU A 67 2.78 0.94 5.57
C LEU A 67 2.52 -0.54 5.76
N ILE A 68 2.33 -0.99 7.00
CA ILE A 68 1.89 -2.36 7.27
C ILE A 68 0.54 -2.61 6.59
N ASN A 69 -0.36 -1.62 6.64
CA ASN A 69 -1.65 -1.70 5.97
C ASN A 69 -1.51 -1.77 4.43
N GLU A 70 -0.71 -0.90 3.81
CA GLU A 70 -0.50 -0.94 2.34
C GLU A 70 0.18 -2.24 1.90
N LEU A 71 1.12 -2.76 2.69
CA LEU A 71 1.77 -4.04 2.41
C LEU A 71 0.80 -5.21 2.53
N ALA A 72 -0.16 -5.13 3.44
CA ALA A 72 -1.24 -6.10 3.55
C ALA A 72 -2.17 -6.06 2.31
N ASP A 73 -2.42 -4.89 1.72
CA ASP A 73 -3.14 -4.79 0.44
C ASP A 73 -2.36 -5.44 -0.72
N GLU A 74 -1.04 -5.24 -0.78
CA GLU A 74 -0.20 -5.95 -1.74
C GLU A 74 -0.18 -7.46 -1.51
N ALA A 75 -0.18 -7.91 -0.26
CA ALA A 75 -0.27 -9.33 0.08
C ALA A 75 -1.58 -9.94 -0.44
N VAL A 76 -2.70 -9.22 -0.33
CA VAL A 76 -3.98 -9.65 -0.92
C VAL A 76 -3.89 -9.75 -2.45
N ILE A 77 -3.20 -8.83 -3.12
CA ILE A 77 -2.93 -8.93 -4.57
C ILE A 77 -2.13 -10.20 -4.88
N CYS A 78 -1.05 -10.47 -4.14
CA CYS A 78 -0.23 -11.67 -4.30
C CYS A 78 -1.05 -12.95 -4.08
N LEU A 79 -1.86 -13.03 -3.03
CA LEU A 79 -2.73 -14.17 -2.73
C LEU A 79 -3.77 -14.39 -3.83
N LYS A 80 -4.38 -13.33 -4.35
CA LYS A 80 -5.30 -13.44 -5.49
C LYS A 80 -4.55 -13.93 -6.73
N CYS A 81 -3.32 -13.47 -6.96
CA CYS A 81 -2.47 -13.96 -8.05
C CYS A 81 -2.17 -15.46 -7.92
N ILE A 82 -1.91 -15.96 -6.70
CA ILE A 82 -1.71 -17.39 -6.43
C ILE A 82 -2.99 -18.21 -6.68
N ASN A 83 -4.13 -17.70 -6.22
CA ASN A 83 -5.40 -18.43 -6.22
C ASN A 83 -6.17 -18.37 -7.53
N THR A 84 -5.94 -17.36 -8.37
CA THR A 84 -6.68 -17.09 -9.61
C THR A 84 -5.75 -16.76 -10.78
N GLN A 85 -6.30 -16.66 -12.00
CA GLN A 85 -5.58 -16.13 -13.17
C GLN A 85 -5.74 -14.60 -13.28
N LEU A 86 -5.32 -13.83 -12.28
CA LEU A 86 -5.40 -12.37 -12.36
C LEU A 86 -4.51 -11.80 -13.48
N SER A 87 -5.07 -10.80 -14.17
CA SER A 87 -4.47 -10.01 -15.26
C SER A 87 -3.29 -9.14 -14.80
N GLU A 88 -2.31 -8.99 -15.67
CA GLU A 88 -0.94 -8.45 -15.50
C GLU A 88 -0.76 -7.01 -14.99
N VAL A 89 -1.83 -6.31 -14.57
CA VAL A 89 -1.78 -4.84 -14.32
C VAL A 89 -1.50 -4.48 -12.86
N ALA A 90 -1.63 -5.42 -11.92
CA ALA A 90 -1.37 -5.13 -10.51
C ALA A 90 0.14 -4.97 -10.24
N GLU A 91 0.51 -4.12 -9.28
CA GLU A 91 1.90 -3.95 -8.86
C GLU A 91 2.04 -4.22 -7.37
N ILE A 92 3.23 -4.67 -6.96
CA ILE A 92 3.58 -4.97 -5.57
C ILE A 92 4.89 -4.27 -5.13
N PRO A 93 4.99 -2.93 -5.27
CA PRO A 93 6.24 -2.20 -5.03
C PRO A 93 6.76 -2.30 -3.60
N LEU A 94 5.91 -2.37 -2.58
CA LEU A 94 6.33 -2.46 -1.17
C LEU A 94 6.90 -3.84 -0.88
N THR A 95 6.23 -4.88 -1.35
CA THR A 95 6.69 -6.28 -1.27
C THR A 95 8.03 -6.43 -2.00
N HIS A 96 8.13 -5.87 -3.20
CA HIS A 96 9.38 -5.82 -3.97
C HIS A 96 10.50 -5.11 -3.20
N SER A 97 10.23 -3.93 -2.67
CA SER A 97 11.18 -3.17 -1.86
C SER A 97 11.66 -3.96 -0.63
N LEU A 98 10.72 -4.57 0.10
CA LEU A 98 10.99 -5.20 1.39
C LEU A 98 11.77 -6.52 1.24
N ALA A 99 11.49 -7.26 0.16
CA ALA A 99 12.13 -8.52 -0.15
C ALA A 99 13.63 -8.37 -0.44
N LYS A 100 14.09 -7.20 -0.91
CA LYS A 100 15.48 -6.92 -1.35
C LYS A 100 16.05 -7.89 -2.40
N LYS A 101 15.20 -8.76 -2.94
CA LYS A 101 15.40 -9.73 -4.02
C LYS A 101 14.37 -9.39 -5.08
N ASP A 102 14.63 -9.73 -6.34
CA ASP A 102 13.72 -9.48 -7.47
C ASP A 102 12.45 -10.34 -7.35
N ILE A 103 11.55 -9.97 -6.43
CA ILE A 103 10.22 -10.55 -6.31
C ILE A 103 9.26 -9.75 -7.17
N SER A 104 8.52 -10.42 -8.03
CA SER A 104 7.57 -9.83 -8.96
C SER A 104 6.25 -10.60 -8.91
N LEU A 105 5.19 -10.09 -9.54
CA LEU A 105 3.97 -10.89 -9.67
C LEU A 105 4.21 -12.17 -10.47
N GLN A 106 5.12 -12.15 -11.44
CA GLN A 106 5.53 -13.33 -12.19
C GLN A 106 6.10 -14.43 -11.27
N PHE A 107 6.90 -14.07 -10.27
CA PHE A 107 7.40 -15.03 -9.28
C PHE A 107 6.24 -15.77 -8.58
N PHE A 108 5.20 -15.06 -8.17
CA PHE A 108 4.01 -15.71 -7.58
C PHE A 108 3.27 -16.57 -8.61
N GLN A 109 3.27 -16.19 -9.89
CA GLN A 109 2.63 -16.96 -10.95
C GLN A 109 3.35 -18.26 -11.31
N GLU A 110 4.68 -18.24 -11.26
CA GLU A 110 5.49 -19.44 -11.52
C GLU A 110 5.37 -20.44 -10.36
N ASN A 111 5.19 -19.95 -9.14
CA ASN A 111 5.17 -20.77 -7.93
C ASN A 111 3.76 -21.10 -7.40
N LYS A 112 2.66 -20.77 -8.11
CA LYS A 112 1.28 -20.83 -7.58
C LYS A 112 0.92 -22.16 -6.91
N ARG A 113 1.28 -23.29 -7.53
CA ARG A 113 0.89 -24.63 -7.04
C ARG A 113 1.53 -24.92 -5.68
N THR A 114 2.85 -24.73 -5.60
CA THR A 114 3.62 -24.92 -4.37
C THR A 114 3.20 -23.91 -3.31
N ALA A 115 3.11 -22.64 -3.69
CA ALA A 115 2.71 -21.56 -2.78
C ALA A 115 1.35 -21.84 -2.13
N ARG A 116 0.34 -22.25 -2.91
CA ARG A 116 -1.01 -22.52 -2.39
C ARG A 116 -1.00 -23.63 -1.33
N HIS A 117 -0.31 -24.72 -1.60
CA HIS A 117 -0.23 -25.83 -0.66
C HIS A 117 0.55 -25.46 0.61
N GLU A 118 1.72 -24.82 0.45
CA GLU A 118 2.58 -24.46 1.58
C GLU A 118 1.97 -23.36 2.46
N ILE A 119 1.33 -22.36 1.87
CA ILE A 119 0.58 -21.34 2.61
C ILE A 119 -0.53 -21.98 3.43
N GLN A 120 -1.30 -22.91 2.83
CA GLN A 120 -2.35 -23.61 3.59
C GLN A 120 -1.76 -24.45 4.73
N SER A 121 -0.65 -25.15 4.49
CA SER A 121 0.05 -25.93 5.53
C SER A 121 0.56 -25.04 6.67
N LEU A 122 1.10 -23.85 6.34
CA LEU A 122 1.52 -22.84 7.32
C LEU A 122 0.34 -22.32 8.13
N ILE A 123 -0.78 -22.02 7.48
CA ILE A 123 -1.97 -21.52 8.18
C ILE A 123 -2.47 -22.55 9.18
N THR A 124 -2.64 -23.81 8.76
CA THR A 124 -3.17 -24.87 9.61
C THR A 124 -2.18 -25.32 10.68
N GLY A 125 -0.89 -25.44 10.35
CA GLY A 125 0.13 -25.97 11.25
C GLY A 125 0.81 -24.93 12.13
N VAL A 126 0.80 -23.65 11.74
CA VAL A 126 1.50 -22.57 12.46
C VAL A 126 0.54 -21.47 12.89
N CYS A 127 -0.12 -20.79 11.93
CA CYS A 127 -0.89 -19.58 12.24
C CYS A 127 -2.08 -19.85 13.17
N ILE A 128 -2.90 -20.87 12.89
CA ILE A 128 -4.07 -21.16 13.73
C ILE A 128 -3.65 -21.52 15.18
N PRO A 129 -2.72 -22.48 15.40
CA PRO A 129 -2.30 -22.80 16.77
C PRO A 129 -1.61 -21.63 17.48
N SER A 130 -0.80 -20.83 16.77
CA SER A 130 -0.05 -19.74 17.38
C SER A 130 -0.85 -18.45 17.57
N LEU A 131 -2.01 -18.28 16.91
CA LEU A 131 -2.78 -17.02 16.92
C LEU A 131 -4.21 -17.17 17.47
N SER A 132 -4.64 -18.39 17.82
CA SER A 132 -6.03 -18.70 18.22
C SER A 132 -6.57 -17.82 19.34
N ASP A 133 -5.77 -17.54 20.37
CA ASP A 133 -6.17 -16.69 21.50
C ASP A 133 -6.38 -15.23 21.09
N ILE A 134 -5.64 -14.74 20.09
CA ILE A 134 -5.84 -13.39 19.53
C ILE A 134 -7.14 -13.35 18.73
N MET A 135 -7.43 -14.41 17.96
CA MET A 135 -8.67 -14.51 17.17
C MET A 135 -9.91 -14.53 18.06
N GLU A 136 -9.90 -15.33 19.13
CA GLU A 136 -11.02 -15.43 20.09
C GLU A 136 -11.26 -14.10 20.80
N LYS A 137 -10.18 -13.42 21.20
CA LYS A 137 -10.27 -12.12 21.89
C LYS A 137 -10.90 -11.04 21.02
N THR A 138 -10.65 -11.05 19.71
CA THR A 138 -11.29 -10.11 18.77
C THR A 138 -12.79 -10.38 18.66
N ARG A 139 -13.21 -11.65 18.58
CA ARG A 139 -14.64 -12.03 18.50
C ARG A 139 -15.43 -11.65 19.75
N HIS A 140 -14.81 -11.70 20.93
CA HIS A 140 -15.47 -11.34 22.19
C HIS A 140 -15.45 -9.85 22.50
N ASN A 141 -14.57 -9.06 21.86
CA ASN A 141 -14.59 -7.60 21.95
C ASN A 141 -15.70 -6.96 21.08
N GLU A 142 -16.34 -7.73 20.19
CA GLU A 142 -17.53 -7.31 19.43
C GLU A 142 -18.83 -7.38 20.27
N SER A 143 -18.83 -6.81 21.48
CA SER A 143 -20.07 -6.53 22.23
C SER A 143 -20.69 -5.18 21.85
N PRO A 144 -22.03 -5.05 21.87
CA PRO A 144 -22.78 -4.10 21.06
C PRO A 144 -22.87 -2.73 21.72
N ASN A 145 -21.85 -1.89 21.59
CA ASN A 145 -21.92 -0.50 22.05
C ASN A 145 -21.24 0.48 21.08
N HIS A 146 -21.71 0.52 19.82
CA HIS A 146 -21.69 1.77 19.06
C HIS A 146 -22.76 1.85 17.97
N SER A 147 -24.00 1.51 18.32
CA SER A 147 -25.18 2.08 17.67
C SER A 147 -25.77 3.17 18.55
N GLN A 148 -25.00 4.24 18.78
CA GLN A 148 -25.60 5.56 19.02
C GLN A 148 -25.69 6.25 17.66
N ILE A 149 -26.59 5.74 16.82
CA ILE A 149 -27.14 6.54 15.73
C ILE A 149 -28.13 7.49 16.39
N MET A 150 -27.73 8.77 16.40
CA MET A 150 -28.56 9.96 16.23
C MET A 150 -30.04 9.63 16.01
N LEU A 151 -30.83 9.71 17.08
CA LEU A 151 -32.26 9.84 17.00
C LEU A 151 -32.58 11.34 17.02
N LEU A 152 -32.80 11.92 15.85
CA LEU A 152 -33.65 13.09 15.68
C LEU A 152 -34.40 12.91 14.36
N SER A 153 -35.63 12.44 14.51
CA SER A 153 -36.66 12.39 13.49
C SER A 153 -37.08 13.81 13.13
N HIS A 154 -37.35 14.05 11.84
CA HIS A 154 -38.61 14.67 11.43
C HIS A 154 -39.02 14.13 10.05
N ALA A 155 -40.27 13.64 10.01
CA ALA A 155 -41.06 13.24 8.84
C ALA A 155 -41.29 14.45 7.89
N ALA A 156 -41.81 14.38 6.66
CA ALA A 156 -42.58 13.42 5.86
C ALA A 156 -42.31 13.82 4.37
N SER A 157 -42.44 12.98 3.35
CA SER A 157 -43.73 12.59 2.76
C SER A 157 -43.49 11.66 1.57
N ALA A 158 -44.43 10.74 1.37
CA ALA A 158 -44.50 9.77 0.29
C ALA A 158 -44.89 10.40 -1.05
N THR A 159 -44.37 9.88 -2.17
CA THR A 159 -45.14 9.36 -3.32
C THR A 159 -44.21 8.83 -4.42
N SER A 160 -44.41 7.57 -4.83
CA SER A 160 -44.02 7.06 -6.16
C SER A 160 -45.17 7.36 -7.15
N PRO A 161 -44.96 7.36 -8.48
CA PRO A 161 -45.03 6.08 -9.21
C PRO A 161 -44.14 5.92 -10.48
N LEU A 162 -44.06 4.65 -10.87
CA LEU A 162 -43.60 3.99 -12.12
C LEU A 162 -43.78 4.75 -13.45
N THR A 163 -42.84 4.60 -14.40
CA THR A 163 -43.03 4.17 -15.82
C THR A 163 -41.68 4.20 -16.58
N GLN A 164 -41.16 3.06 -17.06
CA GLN A 164 -41.21 2.51 -18.44
C GLN A 164 -39.99 2.84 -19.35
N ILE A 165 -39.44 1.76 -19.93
CA ILE A 165 -38.42 1.66 -21.01
C ILE A 165 -39.10 1.94 -22.37
N PRO A 166 -38.39 2.44 -23.41
CA PRO A 166 -37.87 1.58 -24.51
C PRO A 166 -36.44 2.02 -24.96
N ALA A 167 -35.50 1.12 -25.27
CA ALA A 167 -35.34 0.26 -26.45
C ALA A 167 -34.95 1.00 -27.76
N GLY A 168 -33.84 0.56 -28.37
CA GLY A 168 -33.32 0.96 -29.69
C GLY A 168 -32.03 1.77 -29.59
N SER A 169 -30.95 1.53 -30.32
CA SER A 169 -30.68 0.63 -31.45
C SER A 169 -29.16 0.61 -31.71
N PHE A 170 -28.71 -0.54 -32.19
CA PHE A 170 -27.39 -0.81 -32.76
C PHE A 170 -27.07 0.13 -33.93
N VAL A 171 -25.82 0.58 -34.05
CA VAL A 171 -25.10 0.71 -35.33
C VAL A 171 -23.59 0.54 -35.11
N ASP A 172 -23.06 -0.39 -35.89
CA ASP A 172 -21.67 -0.71 -36.16
C ASP A 172 -21.04 0.34 -37.10
N SER A 173 -19.71 0.51 -37.05
CA SER A 173 -18.83 0.57 -38.25
C SER A 173 -17.48 1.27 -37.98
N SER A 174 -16.45 0.44 -37.93
CA SER A 174 -15.21 0.45 -38.74
C SER A 174 -14.36 1.73 -38.95
N SER A 175 -13.06 1.50 -38.73
CA SER A 175 -11.89 1.86 -39.57
C SER A 175 -11.41 3.30 -39.68
N GLY A 176 -10.13 3.47 -39.32
CA GLY A 176 -9.31 4.62 -39.68
C GLY A 176 -7.86 4.43 -39.25
N ILE A 177 -7.13 3.51 -39.91
CA ILE A 177 -5.66 3.58 -39.93
C ILE A 177 -5.29 4.86 -40.69
N SER A 178 -4.72 5.83 -39.99
CA SER A 178 -3.98 6.93 -40.62
C SER A 178 -2.60 7.05 -39.97
N THR A 179 -1.64 6.41 -40.64
CA THR A 179 -0.20 6.57 -40.46
C THR A 179 0.22 8.01 -40.77
N LEU A 180 0.24 8.91 -39.78
CA LEU A 180 0.91 10.20 -39.91
C LEU A 180 1.68 10.57 -38.63
N ARG A 181 2.99 10.38 -38.73
CA ARG A 181 4.11 11.11 -38.10
C ARG A 181 3.71 12.17 -37.06
N THR A 182 3.40 11.76 -35.82
CA THR A 182 3.18 12.67 -34.67
C THR A 182 3.88 12.15 -33.39
N GLY A 183 4.96 11.39 -33.54
CA GLY A 183 5.61 10.66 -32.44
C GLY A 183 6.39 11.50 -31.42
N GLY A 184 6.66 12.78 -31.69
CA GLY A 184 7.48 13.64 -30.83
C GLY A 184 6.72 14.38 -29.73
N ILE A 185 5.58 15.00 -30.08
CA ILE A 185 4.81 15.85 -29.16
C ILE A 185 3.97 15.01 -28.18
N VAL A 186 3.42 13.89 -28.66
CA VAL A 186 2.64 12.96 -27.82
C VAL A 186 3.53 12.26 -26.80
N LYS A 187 4.76 11.89 -27.16
CA LYS A 187 5.74 11.29 -26.23
C LYS A 187 6.17 12.26 -25.13
N ALA A 188 6.45 13.52 -25.46
CA ALA A 188 6.86 14.52 -24.49
C ALA A 188 5.74 14.81 -23.47
N ARG A 189 4.51 15.05 -23.95
CA ARG A 189 3.35 15.25 -23.07
C ARG A 189 3.01 14.01 -22.25
N ALA A 190 3.02 12.81 -22.86
CA ALA A 190 2.74 11.57 -22.12
C ALA A 190 3.81 11.28 -21.05
N ASN A 191 5.07 11.60 -21.31
CA ASN A 191 6.16 11.45 -20.35
C ASN A 191 6.09 12.50 -19.22
N GLU A 192 5.64 13.71 -19.52
CA GLU A 192 5.44 14.75 -18.52
C GLU A 192 4.19 14.48 -17.65
N THR A 193 3.10 14.02 -18.25
CA THR A 193 1.91 13.53 -17.54
C THR A 193 2.26 12.33 -16.64
N SER A 194 3.05 11.37 -17.14
CA SER A 194 3.48 10.21 -16.35
C SER A 194 4.43 10.57 -15.21
N ARG A 195 5.29 11.59 -15.38
CA ARG A 195 6.10 12.13 -14.28
C ARG A 195 5.24 12.87 -13.27
N ASN A 196 4.28 13.69 -13.71
CA ASN A 196 3.37 14.41 -12.83
C ASN A 196 2.57 13.46 -11.93
N ASP A 197 2.10 12.33 -12.47
CA ASP A 197 1.37 11.31 -11.69
C ASP A 197 2.22 10.58 -10.65
N ARG A 198 3.55 10.60 -10.83
CA ARG A 198 4.54 10.03 -9.91
C ARG A 198 5.29 11.10 -9.12
N THR A 199 4.80 12.35 -9.12
CA THR A 199 5.43 13.46 -8.39
C THR A 199 4.68 13.81 -7.10
N MET A 200 5.43 13.99 -6.01
CA MET A 200 4.94 14.58 -4.76
C MET A 200 5.56 15.95 -4.52
N PHE A 201 4.77 16.81 -3.87
CA PHE A 201 5.23 18.07 -3.31
C PHE A 201 5.45 17.90 -1.81
N VAL A 202 6.60 18.36 -1.33
CA VAL A 202 7.04 18.21 0.04
C VAL A 202 7.29 19.59 0.64
N THR A 203 6.88 19.82 1.88
CA THR A 203 7.15 21.07 2.61
C THR A 203 7.81 20.80 3.95
N PHE A 204 8.70 21.70 4.35
CA PHE A 204 9.50 21.63 5.56
C PHE A 204 9.12 22.75 6.53
N SER A 205 9.19 22.47 7.83
CA SER A 205 8.97 23.50 8.85
C SER A 205 10.08 24.55 8.84
N LYS A 206 9.70 25.82 8.91
CA LYS A 206 10.66 26.94 9.03
C LYS A 206 11.45 26.81 10.34
N GLY A 207 12.77 26.95 10.24
CA GLY A 207 13.70 26.92 11.38
C GLY A 207 14.33 25.54 11.61
N TYR A 208 13.93 24.54 10.83
CA TYR A 208 14.44 23.17 10.93
C TYR A 208 14.89 22.69 9.53
N PRO A 209 16.09 23.09 9.06
CA PRO A 209 16.56 22.77 7.72
C PRO A 209 16.57 21.25 7.47
N VAL A 210 15.95 20.82 6.37
CA VAL A 210 15.91 19.41 5.94
C VAL A 210 16.72 19.29 4.66
N SER A 211 17.70 18.39 4.64
CA SER A 211 18.51 18.12 3.44
C SER A 211 17.87 17.05 2.53
N GLU A 212 18.23 17.07 1.25
CA GLU A 212 17.82 16.01 0.30
C GLU A 212 18.25 14.63 0.78
N THR A 213 19.50 14.50 1.27
CA THR A 213 20.06 13.23 1.75
C THR A 213 19.24 12.64 2.89
N GLU A 214 18.78 13.46 3.85
CA GLU A 214 17.94 12.98 4.95
C GLU A 214 16.62 12.39 4.46
N VAL A 215 15.96 13.07 3.52
CA VAL A 215 14.69 12.63 2.95
C VAL A 215 14.88 11.37 2.09
N ARG A 216 15.96 11.33 1.28
CA ARG A 216 16.31 10.13 0.50
C ARG A 216 16.56 8.95 1.40
N GLN A 217 17.41 9.09 2.42
CA GLN A 217 17.71 7.98 3.33
C GLN A 217 16.45 7.49 4.05
N PHE A 218 15.57 8.40 4.47
CA PHE A 218 14.29 8.03 5.08
C PHE A 218 13.45 7.16 4.14
N PHE A 219 13.19 7.62 2.92
CA PHE A 219 12.39 6.84 1.97
C PHE A 219 13.10 5.60 1.45
N THR A 220 14.43 5.61 1.32
CA THR A 220 15.20 4.43 0.94
C THR A 220 15.14 3.33 1.99
N ARG A 221 15.06 3.68 3.28
CA ARG A 221 14.86 2.71 4.36
C ARG A 221 13.48 2.07 4.31
N LEU A 222 12.45 2.83 3.91
CA LEU A 222 11.06 2.36 3.88
C LEU A 222 10.72 1.61 2.59
N PHE A 223 11.19 2.12 1.45
CA PHE A 223 10.75 1.75 0.10
C PHE A 223 11.89 1.33 -0.83
N GLY A 224 13.10 1.16 -0.31
CA GLY A 224 14.27 0.81 -1.12
C GLY A 224 14.59 1.91 -2.13
N ASN A 225 15.18 1.57 -3.27
CA ASN A 225 15.41 2.56 -4.31
C ASN A 225 14.08 2.97 -4.96
N CYS A 226 13.46 4.04 -4.46
CA CYS A 226 12.12 4.48 -4.88
C CYS A 226 12.08 5.87 -5.54
N ILE A 227 13.14 6.66 -5.42
CA ILE A 227 13.19 8.06 -5.90
C ILE A 227 13.93 8.13 -7.24
N GLU A 228 13.24 8.58 -8.28
CA GLU A 228 13.80 8.86 -9.62
C GLU A 228 14.58 10.17 -9.62
N SER A 229 13.96 11.25 -9.10
CA SER A 229 14.61 12.57 -9.04
C SER A 229 14.08 13.39 -7.86
N PHE A 230 14.91 14.27 -7.33
CA PHE A 230 14.60 15.12 -6.20
C PHE A 230 15.02 16.55 -6.55
N LEU A 231 14.11 17.51 -6.41
CA LEU A 231 14.37 18.91 -6.69
C LEU A 231 14.02 19.74 -5.46
N MET A 232 15.05 20.24 -4.78
CA MET A 232 14.89 21.16 -3.66
C MET A 232 14.49 22.56 -4.16
N GLN A 233 13.76 23.33 -3.35
CA GLN A 233 13.60 24.76 -3.60
C GLN A 233 14.96 25.42 -3.78
N GLU A 234 15.10 26.22 -4.84
CA GLU A 234 16.27 27.06 -5.05
C GLU A 234 16.31 28.18 -4.01
N VAL A 235 17.44 28.31 -3.35
CA VAL A 235 17.66 29.30 -2.29
C VAL A 235 18.71 30.28 -2.80
N VAL A 236 18.33 31.56 -2.88
CA VAL A 236 19.18 32.61 -3.46
C VAL A 236 20.21 33.10 -2.45
N SER A 237 19.89 33.07 -1.15
CA SER A 237 20.77 33.57 -0.10
C SER A 237 21.29 32.45 0.81
N PRO A 238 22.57 32.45 1.22
CA PRO A 238 23.16 31.36 2.01
C PRO A 238 22.56 31.21 3.42
N ASN A 239 21.83 32.21 3.91
CA ASN A 239 21.17 32.18 5.22
C ASN A 239 19.70 31.76 5.14
N GLU A 240 19.16 31.54 3.94
CA GLU A 240 17.80 31.09 3.74
C GLU A 240 17.76 29.55 3.67
N GLN A 241 16.63 28.97 4.06
CA GLN A 241 16.43 27.52 4.03
C GLN A 241 15.43 27.16 2.94
N ALA A 242 15.62 26.02 2.31
CA ALA A 242 14.58 25.45 1.47
C ALA A 242 13.35 25.10 2.32
N LEU A 243 12.17 25.54 1.90
CA LEU A 243 10.90 25.29 2.57
C LEU A 243 10.06 24.23 1.85
N TYR A 244 10.45 23.86 0.64
CA TYR A 244 9.77 22.80 -0.11
C TYR A 244 10.69 22.08 -1.09
N ALA A 245 10.22 20.94 -1.60
CA ALA A 245 10.84 20.17 -2.65
C ALA A 245 9.79 19.48 -3.52
N LYS A 246 10.21 19.04 -4.71
CA LYS A 246 9.47 18.09 -5.55
C LYS A 246 10.24 16.78 -5.61
N ILE A 247 9.53 15.68 -5.43
CA ILE A 247 10.10 14.33 -5.50
C ILE A 247 9.35 13.56 -6.57
N VAL A 248 10.08 13.04 -7.56
CA VAL A 248 9.55 12.10 -8.56
C VAL A 248 9.93 10.71 -8.11
N PHE A 249 8.93 9.87 -7.88
CA PHE A 249 9.12 8.46 -7.54
C PHE A 249 9.19 7.60 -8.81
N LEU A 250 9.86 6.46 -8.71
CA LEU A 250 9.95 5.50 -9.81
C LEU A 250 8.60 4.90 -10.19
N ARG A 251 7.62 4.88 -9.28
CA ARG A 251 6.26 4.37 -9.53
C ARG A 251 5.21 5.21 -8.81
N SER A 252 4.02 5.33 -9.38
CA SER A 252 2.90 6.07 -8.76
C SER A 252 2.33 5.35 -7.54
N SER A 253 2.58 4.05 -7.45
CA SER A 253 2.19 3.20 -6.33
C SER A 253 2.88 3.60 -5.01
N PHE A 254 4.09 4.15 -5.04
CA PHE A 254 4.72 4.76 -3.86
C PHE A 254 3.95 5.98 -3.34
N ILE A 255 3.36 6.80 -4.22
CA ILE A 255 2.53 7.94 -3.80
C ILE A 255 1.29 7.45 -3.06
N ARG A 256 0.65 6.40 -3.57
CA ARG A 256 -0.50 5.79 -2.89
C ARG A 256 -0.10 5.29 -1.51
N ALA A 257 1.02 4.58 -1.41
CA ALA A 257 1.53 4.07 -0.13
C ALA A 257 1.92 5.18 0.87
N ILE A 258 2.48 6.30 0.40
CA ILE A 258 2.83 7.45 1.26
C ILE A 258 1.57 8.16 1.76
N LEU A 259 0.54 8.25 0.92
CA LEU A 259 -0.68 8.99 1.23
C LEU A 259 -1.76 8.14 1.91
N SER A 260 -1.75 6.81 1.77
CA SER A 260 -2.72 5.87 2.36
C SER A 260 -4.17 6.37 2.33
N GLY A 261 -4.61 6.81 1.15
CA GLY A 261 -5.97 7.31 0.94
C GLY A 261 -6.26 8.74 1.41
N VAL A 262 -5.35 9.41 2.14
CA VAL A 262 -5.50 10.81 2.54
C VAL A 262 -4.81 11.78 1.58
N SER A 263 -5.21 13.06 1.57
CA SER A 263 -4.64 14.04 0.64
C SER A 263 -3.25 14.57 1.03
N LYS A 264 -2.88 14.43 2.31
CA LYS A 264 -1.60 14.87 2.87
C LYS A 264 -1.12 13.91 3.95
N ALA A 265 0.18 13.61 3.96
CA ALA A 265 0.84 12.82 4.99
C ALA A 265 1.87 13.65 5.76
N LYS A 266 2.00 13.40 7.07
CA LYS A 266 2.99 14.04 7.94
C LYS A 266 4.01 13.00 8.39
N PHE A 267 5.29 13.33 8.24
CA PHE A 267 6.42 12.54 8.69
C PHE A 267 7.28 13.31 9.69
N THR A 268 7.97 12.57 10.55
CA THR A 268 9.03 13.10 11.40
C THR A 268 10.35 12.45 10.95
N ILE A 269 11.22 13.23 10.31
CA ILE A 269 12.52 12.79 9.79
C ILE A 269 13.61 13.45 10.63
N ASN A 270 14.40 12.66 11.35
CA ASN A 270 15.43 13.15 12.29
C ASN A 270 14.90 14.23 13.26
N GLY A 271 13.68 14.04 13.78
CA GLY A 271 13.02 15.01 14.67
C GLY A 271 12.38 16.22 13.97
N LYS A 272 12.49 16.34 12.64
CA LYS A 272 11.97 17.46 11.85
C LYS A 272 10.66 17.07 11.17
N HIS A 273 9.69 17.98 11.14
CA HIS A 273 8.41 17.70 10.49
C HIS A 273 8.46 17.96 8.98
N VAL A 274 7.99 16.97 8.23
CA VAL A 274 7.91 16.97 6.77
C VAL A 274 6.50 16.64 6.36
N TRP A 275 5.90 17.48 5.53
CA TRP A 275 4.55 17.26 4.99
C TRP A 275 4.64 16.92 3.52
N MET A 276 3.83 15.96 3.08
CA MET A 276 3.83 15.48 1.71
C MET A 276 2.42 15.46 1.15
N ARG A 277 2.29 15.74 -0.15
CA ARG A 277 1.04 15.67 -0.90
C ARG A 277 1.31 15.35 -2.37
N LYS A 278 0.30 14.86 -3.11
CA LYS A 278 0.42 14.71 -4.57
C LYS A 278 0.71 16.07 -5.21
N PHE A 279 1.64 16.11 -6.16
CA PHE A 279 1.93 17.32 -6.93
C PHE A 279 0.74 17.65 -7.82
N VAL A 280 0.41 18.94 -7.90
CA VAL A 280 -0.62 19.46 -8.79
C VAL A 280 0.09 20.45 -9.72
N PRO A 281 0.16 20.17 -11.03
CA PRO A 281 0.69 21.13 -11.99
C PRO A 281 -0.10 22.43 -11.91
N LYS A 282 0.58 23.57 -11.97
CA LYS A 282 -0.11 24.82 -12.27
C LYS A 282 -0.54 24.74 -13.73
N ASN A 283 -1.85 24.65 -14.02
CA ASN A 283 -2.33 24.95 -15.36
C ASN A 283 -1.87 26.37 -15.71
N GLU A 284 -1.17 26.52 -16.84
CA GLU A 284 -1.05 27.82 -17.49
C GLU A 284 -2.48 28.34 -17.68
N ARG A 285 -2.83 29.43 -17.00
CA ARG A 285 -4.09 30.11 -17.30
C ARG A 285 -4.01 30.47 -18.79
N PRO A 286 -5.02 30.15 -19.62
CA PRO A 286 -5.07 30.73 -20.95
C PRO A 286 -4.98 32.25 -20.78
N LEU A 287 -4.01 32.88 -21.45
CA LEU A 287 -3.93 34.33 -21.49
C LEU A 287 -5.31 34.86 -21.87
N PRO A 288 -5.87 35.85 -21.15
CA PRO A 288 -7.14 36.43 -21.54
C PRO A 288 -6.99 36.94 -22.97
N MET A 289 -7.77 36.37 -23.88
CA MET A 289 -7.95 36.92 -25.22
C MET A 289 -8.61 38.28 -25.01
N TYR A 290 -7.81 39.35 -25.12
CA TYR A 290 -8.34 40.69 -25.28
C TYR A 290 -9.04 40.73 -26.64
N LEU A 291 -10.37 40.80 -26.62
CA LEU A 291 -11.20 41.26 -27.73
C LEU A 291 -11.48 42.75 -27.53
#